data_AF-A0A9Q5G8W0-F1
#
_entry.id   AF-A0A9Q5G8W0-F1
#
_cell.length_a   1.000
_cell.length_b   1.000
_cell.length_c   1.000
_cell.angle_alpha   90.00
_cell.angle_beta   90.00
_cell.angle_gamma   90.00
#
_symmetry.space_group_name_H-M   'P 1'
#
loop_
_entity.id
_entity.type
_entity.pdbx_description
1 polymer ?
#
loop_
_entity_poly.entity_id
_entity_poly.type
_entity_poly.pdbx_seq_one_letter_code
_entity_poly.pdbx_strand_id
1 'polypeptide(L)'
;MLDRASYEHESVLKEYKQAIQKYRQYYQHEEIQGATRNIVSQIPEEAFREAIANVLVHRVWSINSQIKISMYDDRIEVVSPGGLP
;
A
#
# COMPACT_ATOMS: atom_id res chain seq x y z
N MET A 1 1.44 -8.80 -15.40
CA MET A 1 0.00 -9.02 -15.17
C MET A 1 -0.48 -7.91 -14.25
N LEU A 2 -1.39 -7.05 -14.70
CA LEU A 2 -1.99 -6.00 -13.87
C LEU A 2 -2.96 -6.68 -12.89
N ASP A 3 -2.57 -6.81 -11.63
CA ASP A 3 -3.45 -7.33 -10.58
C ASP A 3 -4.29 -6.19 -10.00
N ARG A 4 -5.60 -6.42 -9.83
CA ARG A 4 -6.51 -5.45 -9.21
C ARG A 4 -7.25 -6.14 -8.08
N ALA A 5 -7.09 -5.60 -6.87
CA ALA A 5 -7.88 -5.97 -5.71
C ALA A 5 -8.89 -4.84 -5.38
N SER A 6 -10.06 -5.22 -4.86
CA SER A 6 -11.03 -4.28 -4.30
C SER A 6 -11.59 -4.92 -3.04
N TYR A 7 -11.61 -4.14 -1.97
CA TYR A 7 -12.03 -4.58 -0.65
C TYR A 7 -13.26 -3.78 -0.26
N GLU A 8 -14.34 -4.47 0.09
CA GLU A 8 -15.61 -3.89 0.48
C GLU A 8 -16.18 -4.71 1.64
N HIS A 9 -16.95 -4.05 2.52
CA HIS A 9 -17.58 -4.67 3.70
C HIS A 9 -16.60 -5.31 4.70
N GLU A 10 -15.35 -4.84 4.74
CA GLU A 10 -14.35 -5.25 5.73
C GLU A 10 -14.00 -4.11 6.68
N SER A 11 -13.29 -4.42 7.78
CA SER A 11 -12.80 -3.37 8.66
C SER A 11 -11.61 -2.65 8.04
N VAL A 12 -11.49 -1.35 8.29
CA VAL A 12 -10.36 -0.51 7.82
C VAL A 12 -9.00 -1.10 8.23
N LEU A 13 -8.92 -1.72 9.42
CA LEU A 13 -7.71 -2.40 9.87
C LEU A 13 -7.38 -3.65 9.04
N LYS A 14 -8.40 -4.35 8.53
CA LYS A 14 -8.21 -5.51 7.65
C LYS A 14 -7.77 -5.06 6.26
N GLU A 15 -8.38 -4.02 5.70
CA GLU A 15 -7.98 -3.40 4.44
C GLU A 15 -6.52 -2.91 4.49
N TYR A 16 -6.13 -2.24 5.59
CA TYR A 16 -4.75 -1.81 5.83
C TYR A 16 -3.76 -2.99 5.81
N LYS A 17 -4.08 -4.09 6.51
CA LYS A 17 -3.23 -5.29 6.51
C LYS A 17 -3.13 -5.93 5.12
N GLN A 18 -4.23 -5.95 4.37
CA GLN A 18 -4.25 -6.47 3.00
C GLN A 18 -3.41 -5.62 2.05
N ALA A 19 -3.45 -4.29 2.18
CA ALA A 19 -2.62 -3.38 1.39
C ALA A 19 -1.12 -3.62 1.64
N ILE A 20 -0.71 -3.80 2.90
CA ILE A 20 0.67 -4.14 3.26
C ILE A 20 1.05 -5.51 2.69
N GLN A 21 0.17 -6.50 2.77
CA GLN A 21 0.46 -7.83 2.23
C GLN A 21 0.68 -7.79 0.71
N LYS A 22 -0.14 -7.01 -0.02
CA LYS A 22 0.03 -6.79 -1.46
C LYS A 22 1.35 -6.09 -1.76
N TYR A 23 1.70 -5.06 -1.00
CA TYR A 23 2.99 -4.38 -1.13
C TYR A 23 4.16 -5.36 -1.01
N ARG A 24 4.18 -6.19 0.04
CA ARG A 24 5.24 -7.18 0.24
C ARG A 24 5.32 -8.20 -0.89
N GLN A 25 4.18 -8.58 -1.48
CA GLN A 25 4.15 -9.50 -2.60
C GLN A 25 4.81 -8.94 -3.88
N TYR A 26 4.75 -7.62 -4.10
CA TYR A 26 5.23 -6.99 -5.35
C TYR A 26 6.55 -6.24 -5.22
N TYR A 27 6.83 -5.65 -4.06
CA TYR A 27 8.00 -4.78 -3.85
C TYR A 27 9.08 -5.40 -2.99
N GLN A 28 8.82 -6.55 -2.36
CA GLN A 28 9.84 -7.29 -1.63
C GLN A 28 10.24 -8.54 -2.41
N HIS A 29 11.54 -8.69 -2.58
CA HIS A 29 12.14 -9.92 -3.06
C HIS A 29 13.31 -10.31 -2.18
N GLU A 30 13.68 -11.57 -2.25
CA GLU A 30 14.81 -12.09 -1.49
C GLU A 30 16.02 -12.18 -2.41
N GLU A 31 17.12 -11.60 -1.96
CA GLU A 31 18.43 -11.76 -2.59
C GLU A 31 19.34 -12.57 -1.67
N ILE A 32 20.03 -13.55 -2.26
CA ILE A 32 21.04 -14.31 -1.55
C ILE A 32 22.38 -13.61 -1.80
N GLN A 33 22.97 -13.06 -0.74
CA GLN A 33 24.30 -12.48 -0.76
C GLN A 33 25.23 -13.37 0.07
N GLY A 34 26.03 -14.18 -0.62
CA GLY A 34 26.89 -15.18 0.00
C GLY A 34 26.08 -16.26 0.72
N ALA A 35 26.16 -16.28 2.05
CA ALA A 35 25.43 -17.22 2.92
C ALA A 35 24.18 -16.62 3.59
N THR A 36 23.92 -15.32 3.40
CA THR A 36 22.79 -14.61 4.00
C THR A 36 21.69 -14.32 2.98
N ARG A 37 20.43 -14.48 3.42
CA ARG A 37 19.24 -14.13 2.66
C ARG A 37 18.75 -12.77 3.13
N ASN A 38 18.77 -11.78 2.24
CA ASN A 38 18.37 -10.41 2.52
C ASN A 38 17.04 -10.13 1.82
N ILE A 39 16.09 -9.53 2.54
CA ILE A 39 14.86 -9.01 1.94
C ILE A 39 15.16 -7.62 1.43
N VAL A 40 15.12 -7.46 0.11
CA VAL A 40 15.33 -6.16 -0.55
C VAL A 40 13.96 -5.60 -0.92
N SER A 41 13.73 -4.33 -0.57
CA SER A 41 12.51 -3.62 -0.95
C SER A 41 12.88 -2.47 -1.89
N GLN A 42 12.24 -2.37 -3.05
CA GLN A 42 12.51 -1.29 -4.01
C GLN A 42 12.07 0.08 -3.47
N ILE A 43 10.94 0.09 -2.76
CA ILE A 43 10.45 1.22 -1.98
C ILE A 43 10.66 0.87 -0.49
N PRO A 44 10.88 1.82 0.42
CA PRO A 44 10.91 1.51 1.84
C PRO A 44 9.51 1.12 2.34
N GLU A 45 9.39 -0.03 3.02
CA GLU A 45 8.10 -0.47 3.59
C GLU A 45 7.52 0.56 4.58
N GLU A 46 8.37 1.23 5.34
CA GLU A 46 7.97 2.28 6.27
C GLU A 46 7.29 3.46 5.56
N ALA A 47 7.79 3.86 4.39
CA ALA A 47 7.20 4.94 3.60
C ALA A 47 5.82 4.55 3.06
N PHE A 48 5.67 3.31 2.57
CA PHE A 48 4.37 2.80 2.15
C PHE A 48 3.39 2.74 3.32
N ARG A 49 3.83 2.22 4.47
CA ARG A 49 3.02 2.12 5.69
C ARG A 49 2.50 3.49 6.13
N GLU A 50 3.37 4.49 6.14
CA GLU A 50 3.04 5.86 6.50
C GLU A 50 2.07 6.50 5.50
N ALA A 51 2.28 6.29 4.20
CA ALA A 51 1.37 6.80 3.16
C ALA A 51 -0.06 6.25 3.32
N ILE A 52 -0.21 4.95 3.59
CA ILE A 52 -1.54 4.36 3.83
C ILE A 52 -2.14 4.88 5.14
N ALA A 53 -1.35 4.99 6.21
CA ALA A 53 -1.81 5.54 7.49
C ALA A 53 -2.33 6.98 7.31
N ASN A 54 -1.57 7.84 6.64
CA ASN A 54 -1.96 9.22 6.36
C ASN A 54 -3.26 9.30 5.59
N VAL A 55 -3.41 8.48 4.55
CA VAL A 55 -4.62 8.45 3.74
C VAL A 55 -5.83 7.95 4.52
N LEU A 56 -5.68 6.97 5.42
CA LEU A 56 -6.76 6.49 6.28
C LEU A 56 -7.18 7.52 7.33
N VAL A 57 -6.22 8.22 7.94
CA VAL A 57 -6.47 9.23 8.98
C VAL A 57 -7.10 10.49 8.39
N HIS A 58 -6.63 10.94 7.21
CA HIS A 58 -7.10 12.16 6.55
C HIS A 58 -8.26 11.94 5.57
N ARG A 59 -8.77 10.71 5.44
CA ARG A 59 -9.91 10.41 4.56
C ARG A 59 -11.14 11.21 5.00
N VAL A 60 -11.81 11.86 4.05
CA VAL A 60 -13.13 12.45 4.29
C VAL A 60 -14.18 11.34 4.29
N TRP A 61 -14.51 10.83 5.48
CA TRP A 61 -15.41 9.67 5.62
C TRP A 61 -16.85 9.92 5.18
N SER A 62 -17.28 11.18 5.11
CA SER A 62 -18.60 11.59 4.61
C SER A 62 -18.77 11.40 3.09
N ILE A 63 -17.69 11.17 2.34
CA ILE A 63 -17.73 10.94 0.89
C ILE A 63 -17.72 9.44 0.60
N ASN A 64 -18.72 8.98 -0.16
CA ASN A 64 -18.78 7.60 -0.64
C ASN A 64 -17.88 7.39 -1.87
N SER A 65 -16.56 7.39 -1.63
CA SER A 65 -15.54 7.11 -2.65
C SER A 65 -14.42 6.24 -2.07
N GLN A 66 -13.84 5.36 -2.88
CA GLN A 66 -12.76 4.48 -2.43
C GLN A 66 -11.41 5.21 -2.43
N ILE A 67 -10.50 4.78 -1.56
CA ILE A 67 -9.07 5.07 -1.70
C ILE A 67 -8.54 4.19 -2.84
N LYS A 68 -7.77 4.78 -3.76
CA LYS A 68 -7.12 4.05 -4.85
C LYS A 68 -5.62 4.04 -4.62
N ILE A 69 -5.03 2.84 -4.65
CA ILE A 69 -3.58 2.65 -4.57
C ILE A 69 -3.13 2.06 -5.90
N SER A 70 -2.28 2.78 -6.62
CA SER A 70 -1.68 2.35 -7.89
C SER A 70 -0.20 2.07 -7.66
N MET A 71 0.22 0.84 -7.94
CA MET A 71 1.57 0.34 -7.74
C MET A 71 2.27 0.20 -9.10
N TYR A 72 3.36 0.94 -9.30
CA TYR A 72 4.23 0.90 -10.50
C TYR A 72 5.65 0.49 -10.12
N ASP A 73 6.45 0.08 -11.09
CA ASP A 73 7.81 -0.42 -10.82
C ASP A 73 8.68 0.59 -10.04
N ASP A 74 8.49 1.90 -10.28
CA ASP A 74 9.30 2.99 -9.71
C ASP A 74 8.59 3.84 -8.66
N ARG A 75 7.26 3.71 -8.51
CA ARG A 75 6.48 4.57 -7.61
C ARG A 75 5.17 3.93 -7.16
N ILE A 76 4.62 4.47 -6.08
CA ILE A 76 3.27 4.16 -5.61
C ILE A 76 2.48 5.46 -5.53
N GLU A 77 1.31 5.48 -6.16
CA GLU A 77 0.37 6.60 -6.11
C GLU A 77 -0.81 6.22 -5.21
N VAL A 78 -1.13 7.09 -4.25
CA VAL A 78 -2.30 6.91 -3.38
C VAL A 78 -3.24 8.10 -3.54
N VAL A 79 -4.48 7.82 -3.94
CA VAL A 79 -5.53 8.81 -4.14
C VAL A 79 -6.63 8.56 -3.13
N SER A 80 -6.90 9.54 -2.27
CA SER A 80 -7.96 9.49 -1.27
C SER A 80 -9.06 10.51 -1.59
N PRO A 81 -10.31 10.26 -1.17
CA PRO A 81 -11.34 11.28 -1.22
C PRO A 81 -11.10 12.32 -0.12
N GLY A 82 -10.81 13.54 -0.55
CA GLY A 82 -10.45 14.66 0.30
C GLY A 82 -9.43 15.55 -0.39
N GLY A 83 -9.61 16.87 -0.34
CA GLY A 83 -8.58 17.82 -0.79
C GLY A 83 -7.50 18.01 0.27
N LEU A 84 -6.46 18.76 -0.07
CA LEU A 84 -5.60 19.35 0.96
C LEU A 84 -6.46 20.35 1.78
N PRO A 85 -6.41 20.32 3.13
CA PRO A 85 -7.05 21.33 3.96
C PRO A 85 -6.49 22.74 3.71
#